data_AF-A0A352RH52-F1
#
_entry.id   AF-A0A352RH52-F1
#
_cell.length_a   1.000
_cell.length_b   1.000
_cell.length_c   1.000
_cell.angle_alpha   90.00
_cell.angle_beta   90.00
_cell.angle_gamma   90.00
#
_symmetry.space_group_name_H-M   'P 1'
#
loop_
_entity.id
_entity.type
_entity.pdbx_description
1 polymer ?
#
loop_
_entity_poly.entity_id
_entity_poly.type
_entity_poly.pdbx_seq_one_letter_code
_entity_poly.pdbx_strand_id
1 'polypeptide(L)'
;MLAKRWGVFLCDCRSTLNMDLQKIGNPASLVVVATNPEKDIEDFASKADQLELEHVVVGCCAKPSIFEEALQGKTLHFLDLKGKCFAPHSNIEQAHTKASKMIEAEIRVSNIKAKNPVPVNPLQVGNRVVIFTEFSEGLKLASMLDELMDGDSAAVTLCISSDIEGLEDGSPLLEQRTSLIAVEGRLGNLKITLEPDQILNGGSQKRFDLKADQLIVLTKTHPPGIKRRTGVHLLSSTESEILEETVRQVRDLVGHFHKPVHLTYDQDICAGGDKGMETCGRCISYCPYDAISRQTENRLRIQVDHLTCEGCGACVSACPTSAL
;
A
#
# COMPACT_ATOMS: atom_id res chain seq x y z
N MET A 1 12.32 -15.77 28.04
CA MET A 1 12.41 -14.38 28.51
C MET A 1 11.61 -13.38 27.65
N LEU A 2 11.37 -13.61 26.36
CA LEU A 2 10.69 -12.65 25.47
C LEU A 2 9.19 -12.42 25.77
N ALA A 3 8.42 -13.42 26.21
CA ALA A 3 7.00 -13.26 26.54
C ALA A 3 6.72 -12.35 27.77
N LYS A 4 7.77 -12.00 28.54
CA LYS A 4 7.64 -11.20 29.77
C LYS A 4 7.25 -9.74 29.54
N ARG A 5 7.45 -9.21 28.32
CA ARG A 5 7.24 -7.79 27.98
C ARG A 5 6.06 -7.55 27.04
N TRP A 6 5.21 -8.57 26.87
CA TRP A 6 4.05 -8.53 25.99
C TRP A 6 2.76 -8.53 26.81
N GLY A 7 1.80 -7.73 26.35
CA GLY A 7 0.40 -7.75 26.77
C GLY A 7 -0.52 -8.05 25.60
N VAL A 8 -1.73 -8.52 25.90
CA VAL A 8 -2.77 -8.83 24.92
C VAL A 8 -4.10 -8.29 25.44
N PHE A 9 -4.68 -7.36 24.70
CA PHE A 9 -5.98 -6.77 24.97
C PHE A 9 -6.96 -7.18 23.87
N LEU A 10 -7.99 -7.95 24.21
CA LEU A 10 -8.98 -8.46 23.28
C LEU A 10 -10.35 -7.90 23.62
N CYS A 11 -11.23 -7.72 22.64
CA CYS A 11 -12.62 -7.34 22.87
C CYS A 11 -13.59 -8.45 22.45
N ASP A 12 -14.60 -8.71 23.28
CA ASP A 12 -15.72 -9.59 22.94
C ASP A 12 -16.80 -8.89 22.06
N CYS A 13 -16.51 -7.66 21.61
CA CYS A 13 -17.41 -6.79 20.86
C CYS A 13 -18.79 -6.62 21.52
N ARG A 14 -18.82 -6.25 22.81
CA ARG A 14 -20.06 -6.12 23.61
C ARG A 14 -20.81 -7.44 23.70
N SER A 15 -20.05 -8.51 23.97
CA SER A 15 -20.51 -9.89 24.10
C SER A 15 -21.15 -10.50 22.86
N THR A 16 -20.87 -9.95 21.68
CA THR A 16 -21.29 -10.53 20.39
C THR A 16 -20.34 -11.61 19.90
N LEU A 17 -19.10 -11.64 20.39
CA LEU A 17 -18.14 -12.71 20.16
C LEU A 17 -18.04 -13.58 21.41
N ASN A 18 -18.16 -14.89 21.23
CA ASN A 18 -17.98 -15.86 22.31
C ASN A 18 -16.47 -16.09 22.53
N MET A 19 -15.80 -15.09 23.13
CA MET A 19 -14.38 -15.14 23.46
C MET A 19 -14.16 -15.66 24.88
N ASP A 20 -13.40 -16.73 24.99
CA ASP A 20 -13.07 -17.40 26.23
C ASP A 20 -11.55 -17.37 26.45
N LEU A 21 -11.14 -16.62 27.47
CA LEU A 21 -9.74 -16.45 27.85
C LEU A 21 -9.06 -17.80 28.16
N GLN A 22 -9.76 -18.74 28.80
CA GLN A 22 -9.17 -20.04 29.14
C GLN A 22 -8.85 -20.85 27.89
N LYS A 23 -9.65 -20.72 26.84
CA LYS A 23 -9.44 -21.42 25.56
C LYS A 23 -8.38 -20.74 24.68
N ILE A 24 -8.21 -19.42 24.80
CA ILE A 24 -7.13 -18.69 24.10
C ILE A 24 -5.77 -18.98 24.77
N GLY A 25 -5.77 -19.14 26.09
CA GLY A 25 -4.58 -19.37 26.89
C GLY A 25 -3.84 -18.07 27.25
N ASN A 26 -2.58 -18.22 27.65
CA ASN A 26 -1.73 -17.11 28.12
C ASN A 26 -0.50 -16.92 27.20
N PRO A 27 -0.66 -16.38 25.98
CA PRO A 27 0.45 -16.13 25.07
C PRO A 27 1.38 -14.99 25.53
N ALA A 28 1.00 -14.25 26.57
CA ALA A 28 1.68 -13.04 27.05
C ALA A 28 1.57 -12.90 28.57
N SER A 29 2.23 -11.89 29.15
CA SER A 29 2.29 -11.70 30.61
C SER A 29 1.02 -11.11 31.20
N LEU A 30 0.24 -10.41 30.37
CA LEU A 30 -1.08 -9.90 30.71
C LEU A 30 -2.00 -10.15 29.53
N VAL A 31 -3.12 -10.83 29.76
CA VAL A 31 -4.12 -11.10 28.74
C VAL A 31 -5.49 -10.75 29.32
N VAL A 32 -6.23 -9.87 28.63
CA VAL A 32 -7.56 -9.41 29.03
C VAL A 32 -8.53 -9.57 27.86
N VAL A 33 -9.74 -10.01 28.17
CA VAL A 33 -10.90 -9.92 27.29
C VAL A 33 -11.83 -8.87 27.89
N ALA A 34 -11.96 -7.74 27.19
CA ALA A 34 -12.76 -6.60 27.55
C ALA A 34 -14.14 -6.66 26.89
N THR A 35 -15.15 -6.18 27.61
CA THR A 35 -16.51 -6.00 27.07
C THR A 35 -16.77 -4.54 26.74
N ASN A 36 -16.16 -3.62 27.48
CA ASN A 36 -16.27 -2.19 27.28
C ASN A 36 -14.87 -1.57 27.08
N PRO A 37 -14.33 -1.58 25.85
CA PRO A 37 -12.93 -1.22 25.60
C PRO A 37 -12.54 0.16 26.12
N GLU A 38 -13.44 1.14 26.03
CA GLU A 38 -13.18 2.51 26.46
C GLU A 38 -12.92 2.62 27.96
N LYS A 39 -13.46 1.69 28.76
CA LYS A 39 -13.27 1.65 30.22
C LYS A 39 -12.19 0.65 30.62
N ASP A 40 -12.24 -0.54 30.03
CA ASP A 40 -11.37 -1.66 30.41
C ASP A 40 -9.90 -1.39 30.01
N ILE A 41 -9.65 -0.50 29.04
CA ILE A 41 -8.30 -0.14 28.61
C ILE A 41 -7.52 0.63 29.68
N GLU A 42 -8.18 1.44 30.52
CA GLU A 42 -7.51 2.21 31.58
C GLU A 42 -6.89 1.28 32.63
N ASP A 43 -7.66 0.28 33.08
CA ASP A 43 -7.21 -0.75 34.02
C ASP A 43 -6.09 -1.61 33.43
N PHE A 44 -6.19 -1.92 32.13
CA PHE A 44 -5.16 -2.66 31.42
C PHE A 44 -3.86 -1.84 31.32
N ALA A 45 -3.94 -0.55 30.97
CA ALA A 45 -2.79 0.34 30.83
C ALA A 45 -2.01 0.45 32.15
N SER A 46 -2.70 0.66 33.27
CA SER A 46 -2.09 0.70 34.61
C SER A 46 -1.32 -0.58 34.95
N LYS A 47 -1.90 -1.76 34.65
CA LYS A 47 -1.21 -3.04 34.85
C LYS A 47 -0.06 -3.25 33.87
N ALA A 48 -0.20 -2.79 32.63
CA ALA A 48 0.82 -2.88 31.61
C ALA A 48 2.07 -2.05 31.97
N ASP A 49 1.89 -0.91 32.63
CA ASP A 49 3.00 -0.11 33.16
C ASP A 49 3.68 -0.78 34.35
N GLN A 50 2.91 -1.32 35.29
CA GLN A 50 3.44 -2.07 36.44
C GLN A 50 4.27 -3.30 36.02
N LEU A 51 3.86 -3.95 34.93
CA LEU A 51 4.56 -5.10 34.36
C LEU A 51 5.64 -4.71 33.34
N GLU A 52 5.90 -3.41 33.15
CA GLU A 52 6.90 -2.87 32.22
C GLU A 52 6.75 -3.45 30.79
N LEU A 53 5.50 -3.61 30.34
CA LEU A 53 5.20 -4.12 29.01
C LEU A 53 5.63 -3.10 27.95
N GLU A 54 6.30 -3.58 26.92
CA GLU A 54 6.76 -2.77 25.77
C GLU A 54 5.83 -2.93 24.56
N HIS A 55 5.21 -4.09 24.42
CA HIS A 55 4.40 -4.43 23.27
C HIS A 55 3.00 -4.89 23.71
N VAL A 56 1.97 -4.44 22.99
CA VAL A 56 0.58 -4.84 23.25
C VAL A 56 -0.07 -5.27 21.94
N VAL A 57 -0.59 -6.50 21.91
CA VAL A 57 -1.48 -6.94 20.82
C VAL A 57 -2.90 -6.49 21.15
N VAL A 58 -3.53 -5.77 20.24
CA VAL A 58 -4.89 -5.24 20.37
C VAL A 58 -5.81 -5.95 19.38
N GLY A 59 -6.69 -6.80 19.90
CA GLY A 59 -7.73 -7.50 19.15
C GLY A 59 -9.11 -6.90 19.41
N CYS A 60 -9.35 -5.66 18.99
CA CYS A 60 -10.60 -4.95 19.22
C CYS A 60 -11.06 -4.16 17.99
N CYS A 61 -12.37 -3.99 17.84
CA CYS A 61 -12.97 -3.21 16.74
C CYS A 61 -13.17 -1.72 17.07
N ALA A 62 -12.79 -1.28 18.28
CA ALA A 62 -12.80 0.14 18.64
C ALA A 62 -11.71 0.92 17.87
N LYS A 63 -11.84 2.24 17.78
CA LYS A 63 -10.90 3.09 17.03
C LYS A 63 -9.47 2.96 17.59
N PRO A 64 -8.44 2.82 16.74
CA PRO A 64 -7.03 2.73 17.18
C PRO A 64 -6.59 3.82 18.16
N SER A 65 -7.07 5.05 17.95
CA SER A 65 -6.73 6.22 18.78
C SER A 65 -7.00 6.03 20.27
N ILE A 66 -8.06 5.27 20.63
CA ILE A 66 -8.38 4.96 22.04
C ILE A 66 -7.23 4.22 22.72
N PHE A 67 -6.62 3.28 21.99
CA PHE A 67 -5.50 2.47 22.50
C PHE A 67 -4.19 3.24 22.45
N GLU A 68 -3.97 4.01 21.38
CA GLU A 68 -2.78 4.86 21.24
C GLU A 68 -2.68 5.93 22.33
N GLU A 69 -3.82 6.52 22.71
CA GLU A 69 -3.91 7.49 23.80
C GLU A 69 -3.70 6.83 25.17
N ALA A 70 -4.27 5.64 25.42
CA ALA A 70 -4.17 4.96 26.71
C ALA A 70 -2.83 4.24 26.94
N LEU A 71 -2.16 3.76 25.89
CA LEU A 71 -0.94 2.95 25.95
C LEU A 71 0.28 3.70 25.38
N GLN A 72 0.40 4.99 25.69
CA GLN A 72 1.52 5.83 25.24
C GLN A 72 2.87 5.21 25.59
N GLY A 73 3.82 5.29 24.65
CA GLY A 73 5.16 4.74 24.82
C GLY A 73 5.26 3.22 24.62
N LYS A 74 4.14 2.52 24.38
CA LYS A 74 4.14 1.11 23.98
C LYS A 74 4.00 0.96 22.48
N THR A 75 4.52 -0.13 21.94
CA THR A 75 4.30 -0.50 20.54
C THR A 75 3.02 -1.33 20.43
N LEU A 76 2.05 -0.84 19.66
CA LEU A 76 0.75 -1.47 19.49
C LEU A 76 0.70 -2.31 18.21
N HIS A 77 0.11 -3.50 18.32
CA HIS A 77 -0.04 -4.45 17.22
C HIS A 77 -1.52 -4.80 17.05
N PHE A 78 -2.18 -4.24 16.04
CA PHE A 78 -3.61 -4.45 15.82
C PHE A 78 -3.89 -5.73 15.03
N LEU A 79 -4.84 -6.53 15.51
CA LEU A 79 -5.20 -7.82 14.93
C LEU A 79 -6.72 -7.92 14.76
N ASP A 80 -7.20 -8.10 13.52
CA ASP A 80 -8.63 -8.29 13.25
C ASP A 80 -9.09 -9.72 13.59
N LEU A 81 -9.37 -9.97 14.86
CA LEU A 81 -9.93 -11.25 15.32
C LEU A 81 -11.40 -11.41 14.96
N LYS A 82 -12.16 -10.33 14.77
CA LYS A 82 -13.57 -10.43 14.42
C LYS A 82 -13.71 -10.94 12.98
N GLY A 83 -13.19 -10.19 12.01
CA GLY A 83 -13.35 -10.47 10.59
C GLY A 83 -12.49 -11.62 10.10
N LYS A 84 -11.26 -11.77 10.60
CA LYS A 84 -10.36 -12.85 10.15
C LYS A 84 -10.43 -14.13 11.00
N CYS A 85 -11.09 -14.11 12.16
CA CYS A 85 -11.17 -15.27 13.04
C CYS A 85 -12.60 -15.62 13.45
N PHE A 86 -13.22 -14.94 14.41
CA PHE A 86 -14.48 -15.42 15.01
C PHE A 86 -15.70 -15.36 14.09
N ALA A 87 -15.85 -14.33 13.25
CA ALA A 87 -16.99 -14.22 12.34
C ALA A 87 -17.04 -15.33 11.26
N PRO A 88 -15.94 -15.72 10.59
CA PRO A 88 -15.99 -16.77 9.57
C PRO A 88 -16.08 -18.21 10.11
N HIS A 89 -15.94 -18.45 11.43
CA HIS A 89 -15.97 -19.81 11.98
C HIS A 89 -17.33 -20.15 12.57
N SER A 90 -17.95 -21.22 12.07
CA SER A 90 -19.12 -21.84 12.70
C SER A 90 -18.74 -22.66 13.94
N ASN A 91 -17.52 -23.21 14.00
CA ASN A 91 -17.00 -23.93 15.15
C ASN A 91 -16.20 -22.99 16.07
N ILE A 92 -16.75 -22.74 17.25
CA ILE A 92 -16.20 -21.82 18.26
C ILE A 92 -14.84 -22.31 18.79
N GLU A 93 -14.63 -23.60 18.99
CA GLU A 93 -13.35 -24.14 19.50
C GLU A 93 -12.20 -23.94 18.50
N GLN A 94 -12.49 -24.12 17.20
CA GLN A 94 -11.54 -23.81 16.13
C GLN A 94 -11.23 -22.31 16.08
N ALA A 95 -12.21 -21.44 16.32
CA ALA A 95 -12.00 -20.00 16.39
C ALA A 95 -11.03 -19.61 17.52
N HIS A 96 -11.19 -20.17 18.72
CA HIS A 96 -10.26 -19.93 19.83
C HIS A 96 -8.84 -20.40 19.51
N THR A 97 -8.72 -21.60 18.95
CA THR A 97 -7.42 -22.17 18.53
C THR A 97 -6.74 -21.28 17.49
N LYS A 98 -7.49 -20.78 16.50
CA LYS A 98 -6.97 -19.87 15.48
C LYS A 98 -6.58 -18.52 16.09
N ALA A 99 -7.40 -17.94 16.97
CA ALA A 99 -7.10 -16.67 17.62
C ALA A 99 -5.79 -16.74 18.43
N SER A 100 -5.62 -17.81 19.21
CA SER A 100 -4.37 -18.07 19.95
C SER A 100 -3.15 -18.11 19.02
N LYS A 101 -3.23 -18.87 17.92
CA LYS A 101 -2.17 -18.95 16.92
C LYS A 101 -1.91 -17.62 16.20
N MET A 102 -2.93 -16.81 15.94
CA MET A 102 -2.76 -15.49 15.33
C MET A 102 -2.02 -14.53 16.27
N ILE A 103 -2.35 -14.55 17.57
CA ILE A 103 -1.65 -13.75 18.58
C ILE A 103 -0.18 -14.18 18.69
N GLU A 104 0.08 -15.49 18.80
CA GLU A 104 1.45 -16.02 18.83
C GLU A 104 2.24 -15.69 17.57
N ALA A 105 1.59 -15.76 16.40
CA ALA A 105 2.20 -15.41 15.13
C ALA A 105 2.60 -13.93 15.09
N GLU A 106 1.74 -13.02 15.56
CA GLU A 106 2.05 -11.58 15.62
C GLU A 106 3.24 -11.31 16.54
N ILE A 107 3.23 -11.89 17.76
CA ILE A 107 4.35 -11.79 18.70
C ILE A 107 5.64 -12.30 18.05
N ARG A 108 5.59 -13.45 17.36
CA ARG A 108 6.76 -14.04 16.70
C ARG A 108 7.28 -13.16 15.56
N VAL A 109 6.40 -12.67 14.69
CA VAL A 109 6.75 -11.81 13.56
C VAL A 109 7.38 -10.52 14.05
N SER A 110 6.80 -9.90 15.08
CA SER A 110 7.34 -8.67 15.66
C SER A 110 8.71 -8.86 16.31
N ASN A 111 8.94 -9.99 16.99
CA ASN A 111 10.28 -10.34 17.48
C ASN A 111 11.31 -10.56 16.34
N ILE A 112 10.89 -11.10 15.19
CA ILE A 112 11.76 -11.26 14.02
C ILE A 112 12.10 -9.89 13.42
N LYS A 113 11.11 -9.01 13.27
CA LYS A 113 11.28 -7.64 12.76
C LYS A 113 12.19 -6.81 13.66
N ALA A 114 12.05 -6.93 14.98
CA ALA A 114 12.91 -6.22 15.94
C ALA A 114 14.39 -6.63 15.83
N LYS A 115 14.67 -7.90 15.51
CA LYS A 115 16.04 -8.40 15.31
C LYS A 115 16.61 -8.09 13.92
N ASN A 116 15.74 -7.92 12.94
CA ASN A 116 16.11 -7.66 11.55
C ASN A 116 15.36 -6.43 11.06
N PRO A 117 15.72 -5.23 11.56
CA PRO A 117 15.06 -4.01 11.14
C PRO A 117 15.31 -3.79 9.65
N VAL A 118 14.23 -3.64 8.91
CA VAL A 118 14.29 -3.23 7.50
C VAL A 118 14.25 -1.71 7.49
N PRO A 119 15.27 -1.02 6.94
CA PRO A 119 15.20 0.43 6.79
C PRO A 119 13.97 0.83 5.99
N VAL A 120 13.35 1.94 6.36
CA VAL A 120 12.15 2.46 5.70
C VAL A 120 12.38 3.90 5.27
N ASN A 121 11.77 4.28 4.17
CA ASN A 121 11.72 5.67 3.70
C ASN A 121 10.31 6.22 3.92
N PRO A 122 10.16 7.42 4.52
CA PRO A 122 8.87 8.06 4.62
C PRO A 122 8.33 8.36 3.22
N LEU A 123 7.04 8.10 3.02
CA LEU A 123 6.33 8.31 1.78
C LEU A 123 5.00 9.00 2.08
N GLN A 124 4.83 10.21 1.56
CA GLN A 124 3.55 10.92 1.61
C GLN A 124 2.85 10.77 0.27
N VAL A 125 1.55 10.48 0.32
CA VAL A 125 0.69 10.30 -0.86
C VAL A 125 -0.52 11.22 -0.71
N GLY A 126 -0.70 12.11 -1.69
CA GLY A 126 -1.86 13.00 -1.76
C GLY A 126 -3.08 12.34 -2.41
N ASN A 127 -4.06 13.19 -2.76
CA ASN A 127 -5.35 12.82 -3.33
C ASN A 127 -5.48 13.15 -4.83
N ARG A 128 -4.40 13.45 -5.55
CA ARG A 128 -4.48 13.75 -6.99
C ARG A 128 -4.58 12.44 -7.76
N VAL A 129 -5.73 12.18 -8.37
CA VAL A 129 -5.99 10.95 -9.09
C VAL A 129 -6.23 11.28 -10.55
N VAL A 130 -5.53 10.61 -11.45
CA VAL A 130 -5.86 10.64 -12.89
C VAL A 130 -6.63 9.39 -13.24
N ILE A 131 -7.70 9.52 -14.02
CA ILE A 131 -8.43 8.40 -14.60
C ILE A 131 -8.24 8.47 -16.11
N PHE A 132 -7.60 7.48 -16.71
CA PHE A 132 -7.60 7.27 -18.15
C PHE A 132 -8.64 6.22 -18.51
N THR A 133 -9.59 6.52 -19.40
CA THR A 133 -10.69 5.59 -19.68
C THR A 133 -11.10 5.49 -21.15
N GLU A 134 -11.45 4.27 -21.56
CA GLU A 134 -12.15 3.93 -22.83
C GLU A 134 -13.65 3.70 -22.64
N PHE A 135 -14.18 3.92 -21.43
CA PHE A 135 -15.56 3.62 -21.06
C PHE A 135 -16.23 4.83 -20.40
N SER A 136 -17.53 4.98 -20.62
CA SER A 136 -18.33 6.02 -19.96
C SER A 136 -18.35 5.91 -18.42
N GLU A 137 -18.15 4.70 -17.90
CA GLU A 137 -18.11 4.38 -16.48
C GLU A 137 -16.91 5.03 -15.77
N GLY A 138 -15.92 5.52 -16.50
CA GLY A 138 -14.88 6.37 -15.92
C GLY A 138 -15.44 7.66 -15.29
N LEU A 139 -16.58 8.19 -15.78
CA LEU A 139 -17.27 9.32 -15.15
C LEU A 139 -17.90 8.92 -13.81
N LYS A 140 -18.52 7.73 -13.76
CA LYS A 140 -19.08 7.19 -12.52
C LYS A 140 -17.96 7.03 -11.47
N LEU A 141 -16.82 6.50 -11.89
CA LEU A 141 -15.65 6.34 -11.03
C LEU A 141 -15.13 7.68 -10.50
N ALA A 142 -15.08 8.71 -11.35
CA ALA A 142 -14.71 10.07 -10.94
C ALA A 142 -15.66 10.61 -9.86
N SER A 143 -16.98 10.50 -10.08
CA SER A 143 -18.00 10.92 -9.10
C SER A 143 -17.87 10.19 -7.76
N MET A 144 -17.63 8.88 -7.80
CA MET A 144 -17.46 8.07 -6.58
C MET A 144 -16.21 8.48 -5.79
N LEU A 145 -15.13 8.85 -6.47
CA LEU A 145 -13.91 9.35 -5.81
C LEU A 145 -14.15 10.73 -5.18
N ASP A 146 -14.85 11.62 -5.87
CA ASP A 146 -15.18 12.95 -5.33
C ASP A 146 -16.07 12.85 -4.07
N GLU A 147 -17.06 11.96 -4.08
CA GLU A 147 -17.94 11.74 -2.92
C GLU A 147 -17.23 11.13 -1.71
N LEU A 148 -16.31 10.18 -1.93
CA LEU A 148 -15.67 9.44 -0.84
C LEU A 148 -14.57 10.22 -0.11
N MET A 149 -14.12 11.36 -0.66
CA MET A 149 -12.98 12.13 -0.15
C MET A 149 -13.37 13.35 0.72
N ASP A 150 -14.62 13.41 1.19
CA ASP A 150 -15.08 14.19 2.35
C ASP A 150 -14.70 15.70 2.33
N GLY A 151 -14.80 16.34 1.15
CA GLY A 151 -14.69 17.79 1.00
C GLY A 151 -13.28 18.37 0.79
N ASP A 152 -12.22 17.58 0.95
CA ASP A 152 -10.92 17.86 0.33
C ASP A 152 -11.05 17.41 -1.13
N SER A 153 -11.51 18.30 -2.02
CA SER A 153 -11.69 17.99 -3.45
C SER A 153 -10.49 17.18 -3.94
N ALA A 154 -10.71 15.88 -4.14
CA ALA A 154 -9.78 15.05 -4.86
C ALA A 154 -9.57 15.76 -6.20
N ALA A 155 -8.32 16.04 -6.56
CA ALA A 155 -8.04 16.60 -7.87
C ALA A 155 -8.15 15.45 -8.88
N VAL A 156 -9.36 14.95 -9.08
CA VAL A 156 -9.67 13.90 -10.04
C VAL A 156 -9.60 14.53 -11.41
N THR A 157 -8.65 14.06 -12.23
CA THR A 157 -8.51 14.48 -13.61
C THR A 157 -8.94 13.32 -14.51
N LEU A 158 -10.03 13.50 -15.24
CA LEU A 158 -10.53 12.52 -16.19
C LEU A 158 -9.90 12.75 -17.57
N CYS A 159 -9.18 11.74 -18.06
CA CYS A 159 -8.58 11.69 -19.38
C CYS A 159 -9.33 10.65 -20.21
N ILE A 160 -9.88 11.07 -21.33
CA ILE A 160 -10.74 10.20 -22.13
C ILE A 160 -9.95 9.73 -23.36
N SER A 161 -9.98 8.41 -23.56
CA SER A 161 -9.38 7.75 -24.71
C SER A 161 -10.04 8.22 -26.00
N SER A 162 -9.27 8.18 -27.09
CA SER A 162 -9.76 8.42 -28.44
C SER A 162 -10.67 7.28 -28.94
N ASP A 163 -10.58 6.10 -28.30
CA ASP A 163 -11.34 4.89 -28.63
C ASP A 163 -12.57 4.66 -27.72
N ILE A 164 -13.10 5.72 -27.11
CA ILE A 164 -14.18 5.60 -26.11
C ILE A 164 -15.48 5.02 -26.69
N GLU A 165 -16.12 4.11 -25.94
CA GLU A 165 -17.46 3.60 -26.24
C GLU A 165 -18.52 4.20 -25.32
N GLY A 166 -19.73 4.42 -25.84
CA GLY A 166 -20.91 4.78 -25.05
C GLY A 166 -21.05 6.24 -24.64
N LEU A 167 -20.14 7.12 -25.08
CA LEU A 167 -20.29 8.58 -24.97
C LEU A 167 -20.61 9.17 -26.35
N GLU A 168 -21.83 9.69 -26.51
CA GLU A 168 -22.17 10.53 -27.67
C GLU A 168 -21.38 11.85 -27.61
N ASP A 169 -20.90 12.33 -28.76
CA ASP A 169 -20.00 13.49 -28.93
C ASP A 169 -20.54 14.86 -28.44
N GLY A 170 -21.65 14.88 -27.70
CA GLY A 170 -22.29 16.10 -27.16
C GLY A 170 -22.06 16.37 -25.67
N SER A 171 -21.29 15.52 -24.97
CA SER A 171 -21.00 15.76 -23.55
C SER A 171 -20.08 16.98 -23.37
N PRO A 172 -20.47 18.01 -22.59
CA PRO A 172 -19.68 19.22 -22.37
C PRO A 172 -18.38 18.97 -21.57
N LEU A 173 -18.15 17.74 -21.10
CA LEU A 173 -16.99 17.35 -20.29
C LEU A 173 -15.74 17.03 -21.12
N LEU A 174 -15.74 17.28 -22.43
CA LEU A 174 -14.80 16.70 -23.38
C LEU A 174 -14.19 17.72 -24.33
N GLU A 175 -13.17 18.43 -23.88
CA GLU A 175 -12.42 19.28 -24.81
C GLU A 175 -11.23 18.55 -25.45
N GLN A 176 -10.70 17.46 -24.86
CA GLN A 176 -9.52 16.77 -25.40
C GLN A 176 -9.56 15.24 -25.25
N ARG A 177 -9.54 14.54 -26.39
CA ARG A 177 -9.29 13.10 -26.50
C ARG A 177 -7.78 12.83 -26.48
N THR A 178 -7.36 11.76 -25.83
CA THR A 178 -5.94 11.44 -25.66
C THR A 178 -5.64 9.96 -25.80
N SER A 179 -4.37 9.63 -26.05
CA SER A 179 -3.81 8.29 -25.92
C SER A 179 -2.80 8.26 -24.76
N LEU A 180 -2.83 7.20 -23.96
CA LEU A 180 -1.88 6.98 -22.87
C LEU A 180 -0.56 6.44 -23.42
N ILE A 181 0.51 7.23 -23.31
CA ILE A 181 1.82 6.91 -23.89
C ILE A 181 2.75 6.25 -22.88
N ALA A 182 2.87 6.82 -21.69
CA ALA A 182 3.79 6.35 -20.67
C ALA A 182 3.34 6.71 -19.27
N VAL A 183 3.74 5.89 -18.30
CA VAL A 183 3.56 6.12 -16.87
C VAL A 183 4.88 5.86 -16.17
N GLU A 184 5.49 6.93 -15.68
CA GLU A 184 6.78 6.95 -15.00
C GLU A 184 6.61 7.34 -13.53
N GLY A 185 7.63 7.06 -12.72
CA GLY A 185 7.64 7.39 -11.30
C GLY A 185 6.93 6.36 -10.44
N ARG A 186 6.34 6.83 -9.34
CA ARG A 186 5.90 6.01 -8.21
C ARG A 186 4.62 6.56 -7.56
N LEU A 187 4.01 5.78 -6.69
CA LEU A 187 2.92 6.24 -5.79
C LEU A 187 3.27 7.60 -5.17
N GLY A 188 2.35 8.56 -5.26
CA GLY A 188 2.52 9.93 -4.76
C GLY A 188 3.32 10.88 -5.68
N ASN A 189 3.90 10.38 -6.77
CA ASN A 189 4.65 11.19 -7.74
C ASN A 189 4.73 10.49 -9.10
N LEU A 190 3.57 10.16 -9.66
CA LEU A 190 3.45 9.63 -11.01
C LEU A 190 3.55 10.77 -12.03
N LYS A 191 4.19 10.46 -13.15
CA LYS A 191 4.22 11.30 -14.34
C LYS A 191 3.55 10.51 -15.47
N ILE A 192 2.45 11.06 -16.00
CA ILE A 192 1.58 10.41 -16.98
C ILE A 192 1.70 11.20 -18.28
N THR A 193 2.26 10.59 -19.30
CA THR A 193 2.43 11.22 -20.62
C THR A 193 1.26 10.86 -21.52
N LEU A 194 0.59 11.88 -22.05
CA LEU A 194 -0.57 11.77 -22.91
C LEU A 194 -0.27 12.40 -24.28
N GLU A 195 -0.82 11.79 -25.32
CA GLU A 195 -0.81 12.33 -26.68
C GLU A 195 -2.24 12.74 -27.08
N PRO A 196 -2.50 14.03 -27.34
CA PRO A 196 -3.80 14.47 -27.83
C PRO A 196 -4.11 13.90 -29.22
N ASP A 197 -5.37 13.55 -29.46
CA ASP A 197 -5.84 13.15 -30.79
C ASP A 197 -5.89 14.38 -31.72
N GLN A 198 -5.22 14.29 -32.88
CA GLN A 198 -5.11 15.43 -33.80
C GLN A 198 -6.41 15.73 -34.56
N ILE A 199 -7.21 14.69 -34.82
CA ILE A 199 -8.42 14.78 -35.62
C ILE A 199 -9.57 15.27 -34.74
N LEU A 200 -9.77 14.60 -33.60
CA LEU A 200 -10.86 14.88 -32.67
C LEU A 200 -10.65 16.20 -31.92
N ASN A 201 -9.40 16.62 -31.70
CA ASN A 201 -9.11 17.90 -31.01
C ASN A 201 -8.84 19.06 -31.98
N GLY A 202 -9.13 18.91 -33.28
CA GLY A 202 -9.09 20.01 -34.25
C GLY A 202 -7.70 20.56 -34.57
N GLY A 203 -6.65 19.73 -34.50
CA GLY A 203 -5.30 20.11 -34.90
C GLY A 203 -4.17 19.39 -34.14
N SER A 204 -2.94 19.58 -34.61
CA SER A 204 -1.76 19.00 -33.95
C SER A 204 -1.46 19.72 -32.64
N GLN A 205 -1.56 18.98 -31.54
CA GLN A 205 -1.15 19.43 -30.21
C GLN A 205 0.06 18.61 -29.74
N LYS A 206 0.94 19.24 -28.96
CA LYS A 206 2.11 18.55 -28.41
C LYS A 206 1.69 17.61 -27.29
N ARG A 207 2.44 16.51 -27.13
CA ARG A 207 2.37 15.67 -25.93
C ARG A 207 2.54 16.51 -24.67
N PHE A 208 1.84 16.13 -23.63
CA PHE A 208 1.90 16.79 -22.33
C PHE A 208 1.94 15.75 -21.20
N ASP A 209 2.35 16.22 -20.03
CA ASP A 209 2.51 15.39 -18.84
C ASP A 209 1.56 15.85 -17.73
N LEU A 210 0.86 14.89 -17.12
CA LEU A 210 0.12 15.11 -15.88
C LEU A 210 0.89 14.53 -14.69
N LYS A 211 0.82 15.23 -13.56
CA LYS A 211 1.31 14.71 -12.29
C LYS A 211 0.16 14.21 -11.45
N ALA A 212 0.30 13.00 -10.92
CA ALA A 212 -0.72 12.40 -10.07
C ALA A 212 -0.07 11.66 -8.89
N ASP A 213 -0.82 11.49 -7.83
CA ASP A 213 -0.46 10.60 -6.75
C ASP A 213 -0.82 9.15 -7.11
N GLN A 214 -1.93 8.96 -7.84
CA GLN A 214 -2.42 7.67 -8.32
C GLN A 214 -3.02 7.78 -9.73
N LEU A 215 -3.02 6.67 -10.47
CA LEU A 215 -3.59 6.55 -11.81
C LEU A 215 -4.54 5.35 -11.84
N ILE A 216 -5.72 5.55 -12.41
CA ILE A 216 -6.63 4.47 -12.78
C ILE A 216 -6.68 4.40 -14.31
N VAL A 217 -6.50 3.21 -14.87
CA VAL A 217 -6.56 2.93 -16.30
C VAL A 217 -7.70 1.95 -16.51
N LEU A 218 -8.81 2.44 -17.07
CA LEU A 218 -10.00 1.65 -17.35
C LEU A 218 -10.13 1.46 -18.87
N THR A 219 -9.57 0.36 -19.38
CA THR A 219 -9.42 0.10 -20.82
C THR A 219 -9.77 -1.34 -21.16
N LYS A 220 -10.21 -1.61 -22.41
CA LYS A 220 -10.62 -2.95 -22.85
C LYS A 220 -9.44 -3.93 -22.83
N THR A 221 -8.27 -3.43 -23.21
CA THR A 221 -7.02 -4.18 -23.20
C THR A 221 -5.96 -3.42 -22.43
N HIS A 222 -5.00 -4.15 -21.87
CA HIS A 222 -3.91 -3.56 -21.11
C HIS A 222 -3.03 -2.69 -22.03
N PRO A 223 -2.88 -1.37 -21.79
CA PRO A 223 -2.11 -0.52 -22.68
C PRO A 223 -0.63 -0.95 -22.72
N PRO A 224 -0.01 -0.99 -23.91
CA PRO A 224 1.36 -1.44 -24.05
C PRO A 224 2.32 -0.51 -23.29
N GLY A 225 3.34 -1.09 -22.65
CA GLY A 225 4.37 -0.33 -21.92
C GLY A 225 3.96 0.19 -20.54
N ILE A 226 2.66 0.18 -20.21
CA ILE A 226 2.19 0.49 -18.85
C ILE A 226 2.45 -0.74 -17.98
N LYS A 227 2.92 -0.53 -16.74
CA LYS A 227 3.33 -1.63 -15.86
C LYS A 227 2.53 -1.56 -14.58
N ARG A 228 2.10 -2.71 -14.07
CA ARG A 228 1.53 -2.81 -12.72
C ARG A 228 2.58 -2.37 -11.70
N ARG A 229 2.21 -1.37 -10.90
CA ARG A 229 2.99 -0.82 -9.77
C ARG A 229 2.02 -0.23 -8.75
N THR A 230 2.43 -0.10 -7.50
CA THR A 230 1.55 0.51 -6.48
C THR A 230 1.10 1.91 -6.92
N GLY A 231 -0.21 2.19 -6.79
CA GLY A 231 -0.83 3.44 -7.23
C GLY A 231 -1.21 3.50 -8.71
N VAL A 232 -0.97 2.44 -9.50
CA VAL A 232 -1.48 2.30 -10.87
C VAL A 232 -2.47 1.14 -10.92
N HIS A 233 -3.75 1.49 -11.03
CA HIS A 233 -4.88 0.57 -11.01
C HIS A 233 -5.32 0.25 -12.44
N LEU A 234 -5.09 -0.97 -12.89
CA LEU A 234 -5.41 -1.40 -14.26
C LEU A 234 -6.69 -2.23 -14.25
N LEU A 235 -7.75 -1.69 -14.85
CA LEU A 235 -9.09 -2.25 -14.89
C LEU A 235 -9.49 -2.57 -16.32
N SER A 236 -10.08 -3.75 -16.52
CA SER A 236 -10.61 -4.21 -17.81
C SER A 236 -12.09 -4.57 -17.78
N SER A 237 -12.78 -4.27 -16.67
CA SER A 237 -14.22 -4.50 -16.48
C SER A 237 -14.84 -3.26 -15.82
N THR A 238 -16.10 -2.98 -16.17
CA THR A 238 -16.88 -1.82 -15.70
C THR A 238 -17.92 -2.20 -14.63
N GLU A 239 -17.88 -3.43 -14.11
CA GLU A 239 -18.77 -3.89 -13.04
C GLU A 239 -18.68 -3.01 -11.78
N SER A 240 -19.83 -2.66 -11.19
CA SER A 240 -19.89 -1.71 -10.05
C SER A 240 -19.03 -2.15 -8.87
N GLU A 241 -19.01 -3.46 -8.56
CA GLU A 241 -18.21 -3.99 -7.44
C GLU A 241 -16.71 -3.75 -7.64
N ILE A 242 -16.20 -3.86 -8.88
CA ILE A 242 -14.79 -3.62 -9.23
C ILE A 242 -14.46 -2.13 -9.12
N LEU A 243 -15.36 -1.26 -9.58
CA LEU A 243 -15.19 0.19 -9.48
C LEU A 243 -15.17 0.61 -8.01
N GLU A 244 -16.15 0.17 -7.21
CA GLU A 244 -16.23 0.46 -5.77
C GLU A 244 -15.01 -0.03 -5.00
N GLU A 245 -14.50 -1.22 -5.33
CA GLU A 245 -13.27 -1.74 -4.76
C GLU A 245 -12.05 -0.89 -5.14
N THR A 246 -11.97 -0.44 -6.39
CA THR A 246 -10.89 0.44 -6.84
C THR A 246 -10.92 1.77 -6.08
N VAL A 247 -12.09 2.36 -5.86
CA VAL A 247 -12.22 3.60 -5.07
C VAL A 247 -11.73 3.39 -3.64
N ARG A 248 -12.07 2.26 -3.00
CA ARG A 248 -11.56 1.91 -1.66
C ARG A 248 -10.03 1.77 -1.67
N GLN A 249 -9.47 1.07 -2.64
CA GLN A 249 -8.01 0.90 -2.77
C GLN A 249 -7.28 2.23 -2.98
N VAL A 250 -7.84 3.12 -3.79
CA VAL A 250 -7.29 4.47 -4.00
C VAL A 250 -7.28 5.24 -2.67
N ARG A 251 -8.40 5.26 -1.95
CA ARG A 251 -8.50 5.92 -0.65
C ARG A 251 -7.49 5.36 0.36
N ASP A 252 -7.36 4.05 0.44
CA ASP A 252 -6.47 3.37 1.41
C ASP A 252 -4.98 3.64 1.14
N LEU A 253 -4.64 4.17 -0.04
CA LEU A 253 -3.29 4.59 -0.42
C LEU A 253 -3.05 6.10 -0.25
N VAL A 254 -3.96 6.86 0.36
CA VAL A 254 -3.77 8.28 0.69
C VAL A 254 -3.25 8.41 2.13
N GLY A 255 -2.23 9.25 2.34
CA GLY A 255 -1.69 9.54 3.67
C GLY A 255 -0.18 9.35 3.79
N HIS A 256 0.26 8.94 4.98
CA HIS A 256 1.68 8.80 5.33
C HIS A 256 2.03 7.33 5.52
N PHE A 257 3.07 6.90 4.80
CA PHE A 257 3.52 5.51 4.76
C PHE A 257 5.01 5.42 5.00
N HIS A 258 5.45 4.21 5.34
CA HIS A 258 6.86 3.84 5.44
C HIS A 258 7.16 2.79 4.38
N LYS A 259 7.84 3.19 3.29
CA LYS A 259 8.21 2.27 2.21
C LYS A 259 9.51 1.53 2.56
N PRO A 260 9.51 0.19 2.65
CA PRO A 260 10.70 -0.56 3.01
C PRO A 260 11.79 -0.48 1.93
N VAL A 261 13.03 -0.48 2.37
CA VAL A 261 14.21 -0.66 1.51
C VAL A 261 14.29 -2.14 1.13
N HIS A 262 14.02 -2.43 -0.13
CA HIS A 262 14.00 -3.81 -0.66
C HIS A 262 15.38 -4.33 -1.09
N LEU A 263 16.37 -3.45 -1.24
CA LEU A 263 17.63 -3.74 -1.89
C LEU A 263 18.78 -3.04 -1.19
N THR A 264 19.93 -3.70 -1.10
CA THR A 264 21.19 -3.11 -0.66
C THR A 264 22.20 -3.19 -1.79
N TYR A 265 23.03 -2.17 -1.96
CA TYR A 265 24.06 -2.16 -3.00
C TYR A 265 25.46 -2.27 -2.38
N ASP A 266 26.20 -3.31 -2.75
CA ASP A 266 27.61 -3.49 -2.40
C ASP A 266 28.50 -3.08 -3.59
N GLN A 267 29.15 -1.92 -3.47
CA GLN A 267 29.99 -1.36 -4.53
C GLN A 267 31.32 -2.12 -4.71
N ASP A 268 31.80 -2.83 -3.68
CA ASP A 268 33.12 -3.48 -3.66
C ASP A 268 33.12 -4.75 -4.52
N ILE A 269 31.98 -5.43 -4.57
CA ILE A 269 31.76 -6.64 -5.38
C ILE A 269 31.03 -6.35 -6.70
N CYS A 270 30.57 -5.13 -6.92
CA CYS A 270 29.90 -4.75 -8.17
C CYS A 270 30.87 -4.77 -9.35
N ALA A 271 30.53 -5.51 -10.41
CA ALA A 271 31.32 -5.53 -11.64
C ALA A 271 31.50 -4.12 -12.24
N GLY A 272 30.44 -3.31 -12.25
CA GLY A 272 30.51 -1.91 -12.64
C GLY A 272 31.00 -0.97 -11.54
N GLY A 273 31.05 -1.37 -10.28
CA GLY A 273 31.57 -0.52 -9.19
C GLY A 273 33.09 -0.56 -9.16
N ASP A 274 33.65 -1.04 -8.05
CA ASP A 274 35.10 -0.97 -7.82
C ASP A 274 35.89 -1.99 -8.65
N LYS A 275 35.21 -2.91 -9.34
CA LYS A 275 35.81 -3.77 -10.36
C LYS A 275 35.99 -3.08 -11.72
N GLY A 276 35.41 -1.89 -11.92
CA GLY A 276 35.69 -1.01 -13.06
C GLY A 276 35.22 -1.49 -14.43
N MET A 277 34.30 -2.45 -14.53
CA MET A 277 33.75 -2.87 -15.83
C MET A 277 32.75 -1.84 -16.35
N GLU A 278 33.22 -0.92 -17.19
CA GLU A 278 32.46 0.23 -17.69
C GLU A 278 31.13 -0.12 -18.36
N THR A 279 31.03 -1.30 -18.98
CA THR A 279 29.84 -1.74 -19.71
C THR A 279 28.80 -2.45 -18.85
N CYS A 280 29.10 -2.79 -17.59
CA CYS A 280 28.16 -3.54 -16.76
C CYS A 280 27.02 -2.64 -16.26
N GLY A 281 25.79 -2.87 -16.73
CA GLY A 281 24.59 -2.12 -16.35
C GLY A 281 23.31 -2.96 -16.34
N ARG A 282 23.44 -4.30 -16.20
CA ARG A 282 22.30 -5.24 -16.31
C ARG A 282 21.17 -4.92 -15.35
N CYS A 283 21.48 -4.55 -14.10
CA CYS A 283 20.48 -4.18 -13.11
C CYS A 283 19.61 -2.98 -13.54
N ILE A 284 20.17 -2.02 -14.27
CA ILE A 284 19.45 -0.88 -14.85
C ILE A 284 18.51 -1.40 -15.94
N SER A 285 19.02 -2.17 -16.89
CA SER A 285 18.26 -2.69 -18.03
C SER A 285 17.11 -3.62 -17.61
N TYR A 286 17.30 -4.38 -16.54
CA TYR A 286 16.33 -5.34 -16.03
C TYR A 286 15.34 -4.73 -15.04
N CYS A 287 15.57 -3.51 -14.54
CA CYS A 287 14.62 -2.87 -13.62
C CYS A 287 13.39 -2.42 -14.40
N PRO A 288 12.20 -3.01 -14.20
CA PRO A 288 11.02 -2.60 -14.93
C PRO A 288 10.44 -1.29 -14.38
N TYR A 289 10.93 -0.77 -13.27
CA TYR A 289 10.39 0.42 -12.61
C TYR A 289 11.31 1.64 -12.71
N ASP A 290 12.41 1.54 -13.46
CA ASP A 290 13.37 2.63 -13.64
C ASP A 290 13.96 3.14 -12.30
N ALA A 291 13.98 2.26 -11.29
CA ALA A 291 14.43 2.56 -9.94
C ALA A 291 15.96 2.52 -9.79
N ILE A 292 16.71 2.12 -10.83
CA ILE A 292 18.17 2.01 -10.79
C ILE A 292 18.75 2.86 -11.91
N SER A 293 19.71 3.70 -11.57
CA SER A 293 20.43 4.55 -12.53
C SER A 293 21.91 4.64 -12.17
N ARG A 294 22.72 5.27 -13.02
CA ARG A 294 24.14 5.55 -12.72
C ARG A 294 24.24 6.71 -11.74
N GLN A 295 25.23 6.66 -10.85
CA GLN A 295 25.59 7.83 -10.04
C GLN A 295 26.13 8.95 -10.94
N THR A 296 25.90 10.20 -10.53
CA THR A 296 26.37 11.37 -11.28
C THR A 296 27.88 11.53 -11.11
N GLU A 297 28.39 11.28 -9.90
CA GLU A 297 29.79 11.46 -9.50
C GLU A 297 30.69 10.35 -10.05
N ASN A 298 30.17 9.13 -10.14
CA ASN A 298 30.89 7.99 -10.71
C ASN A 298 29.94 7.15 -11.57
N ARG A 299 30.04 7.33 -12.90
CA ARG A 299 29.17 6.65 -13.88
C ARG A 299 29.38 5.14 -13.97
N LEU A 300 30.37 4.59 -13.30
CA LEU A 300 30.57 3.14 -13.17
C LEU A 300 29.64 2.58 -12.07
N ARG A 301 29.43 3.33 -10.99
CA ARG A 301 28.56 2.95 -9.88
C ARG A 301 27.08 3.19 -10.19
N ILE A 302 26.22 2.48 -9.45
CA ILE A 302 24.77 2.64 -9.52
C ILE A 302 24.22 3.33 -8.28
N GLN A 303 23.03 3.89 -8.41
CA GLN A 303 22.18 4.33 -7.32
C GLN A 303 20.80 3.71 -7.46
N VAL A 304 20.13 3.54 -6.33
CA VAL A 304 18.80 2.93 -6.25
C VAL A 304 17.85 3.94 -5.65
N ASP A 305 16.80 4.31 -6.39
CA ASP A 305 15.67 5.04 -5.83
C ASP A 305 14.76 4.04 -5.09
N HIS A 306 14.94 3.97 -3.78
CA HIS A 306 14.17 3.08 -2.92
C HIS A 306 12.68 3.41 -2.86
N LEU A 307 12.28 4.65 -3.15
CA LEU A 307 10.87 5.01 -3.20
C LEU A 307 10.20 4.55 -4.51
N THR A 308 10.97 4.42 -5.59
CA THR A 308 10.48 3.88 -6.88
C THR A 308 10.63 2.36 -6.98
N CYS A 309 11.54 1.76 -6.21
CA CYS A 309 11.72 0.31 -6.16
C CYS A 309 10.47 -0.43 -5.64
N GLU A 310 9.91 -1.35 -6.42
CA GLU A 310 8.76 -2.18 -6.03
C GLU A 310 9.18 -3.56 -5.48
N GLY A 311 10.48 -3.80 -5.28
CA GLY A 311 10.97 -5.04 -4.68
C GLY A 311 10.80 -6.32 -5.53
N CYS A 312 10.67 -6.21 -6.85
CA CYS A 312 10.42 -7.36 -7.73
C CYS A 312 11.58 -8.35 -7.92
N GLY A 313 12.82 -7.98 -7.53
CA GLY A 313 13.99 -8.86 -7.60
C GLY A 313 14.62 -9.07 -9.00
N ALA A 314 14.11 -8.44 -10.05
CA ALA A 314 14.65 -8.61 -11.42
C ALA A 314 16.13 -8.21 -11.53
N CYS A 315 16.54 -7.12 -10.86
CA CYS A 315 17.93 -6.66 -10.84
C CYS A 315 18.88 -7.61 -10.10
N VAL A 316 18.41 -8.22 -8.99
CA VAL A 316 19.17 -9.21 -8.19
C VAL A 316 19.45 -10.44 -9.04
N SER A 317 18.41 -10.98 -9.70
CA SER A 317 18.53 -12.14 -10.58
C SER A 317 19.48 -11.91 -11.76
N ALA A 318 19.49 -10.68 -12.31
CA ALA A 318 20.36 -10.33 -13.43
C ALA A 318 21.82 -10.04 -13.02
N CYS A 319 22.10 -9.82 -11.73
CA CYS A 319 23.40 -9.41 -11.22
C CYS A 319 24.38 -10.60 -11.14
N PRO A 320 25.47 -10.62 -11.93
CA PRO A 320 26.39 -11.76 -11.93
C PRO A 320 27.30 -11.83 -10.69
N THR A 321 27.40 -10.76 -9.92
CA THR A 321 28.29 -10.68 -8.75
C THR A 321 27.55 -10.63 -7.41
N SER A 322 26.21 -10.73 -7.42
CA SER A 322 25.38 -10.64 -6.21
C SER A 322 25.58 -9.35 -5.40
N ALA A 323 25.92 -8.25 -6.09
CA ALA A 323 26.08 -6.92 -5.50
C ALA A 323 24.77 -6.22 -5.05
N LEU A 324 23.64 -6.90 -5.20
CA LEU A 324 22.27 -6.38 -5.04
C LEU A 324 21.40 -7.35 -4.24
#